data_AF-A0A3M1IRC4-F1
#
_entry.id   AF-A0A3M1IRC4-F1
#
_cell.length_a   1.000
_cell.length_b   1.000
_cell.length_c   1.000
_cell.angle_alpha   90.00
_cell.angle_beta   90.00
_cell.angle_gamma   90.00
#
_symmetry.space_group_name_H-M   'P 1'
#
loop_
_entity.id
_entity.type
_entity.pdbx_description
1 polymer ?
#
loop_
_entity_poly.entity_id
_entity_poly.type
_entity_poly.pdbx_seq_one_letter_code
_entity_poly.pdbx_strand_id
1 'polypeptide(L)'
;ARLVFNGEQASIRGGLRFAAQRSHQIFAWSVLAATVGLVLKILEDRLGSLVSGLLGFAWSIATYFVLPVIAYDGLGPVDALRASSRTIRERWGDAVGAGFSLGLFVLVGIVCAIVGGLAAGFVHPGMGVAIGFAIFLLTLVINGAARNIFLAAAYQHTHGDTPQAFDAQTLDGVFVPKR
;
A
#
# COMPACT_ATOMS: atom_id res chain seq x y z
N ALA A 1 -1.11 15.33 20.77
CA ALA A 1 -1.47 13.91 20.96
C ALA A 1 -0.79 13.30 22.17
N ARG A 2 0.56 13.26 22.27
CA ARG A 2 1.28 12.73 23.44
C ARG A 2 0.77 13.24 24.80
N LEU A 3 0.65 14.56 24.96
CA LEU A 3 0.14 15.18 26.19
C LEU A 3 -1.29 14.72 26.50
N VAL A 4 -2.19 14.75 25.51
CA VAL A 4 -3.59 14.32 25.66
C VAL A 4 -3.69 12.84 26.03
N PHE A 5 -2.88 11.98 25.42
CA PHE A 5 -2.84 10.54 25.75
C PHE A 5 -2.29 10.26 27.15
N ASN A 6 -1.52 11.18 27.71
CA ASN A 6 -1.02 11.14 29.08
C ASN A 6 -1.94 11.85 30.08
N GLY A 7 -3.12 12.32 29.66
CA GLY A 7 -4.06 13.07 30.50
C GLY A 7 -3.65 14.53 30.78
N GLU A 8 -2.65 15.05 30.07
CA GLU A 8 -2.17 16.42 30.21
C GLU A 8 -2.92 17.40 29.28
N GLN A 9 -3.04 18.66 29.70
CA GLN A 9 -3.70 19.69 28.90
C GLN A 9 -2.82 20.13 27.72
N ALA A 10 -3.31 19.93 26.50
CA ALA A 10 -2.66 20.43 25.31
C ALA A 10 -2.99 21.91 25.09
N SER A 11 -1.97 22.76 24.90
CA SER A 11 -2.15 24.17 24.55
C SER A 11 -1.74 24.45 23.10
N ILE A 12 -2.48 25.35 22.43
CA ILE A 12 -2.17 25.77 21.05
C ILE A 12 -0.77 26.39 20.97
N ARG A 13 -0.42 27.27 21.91
CA ARG A 13 0.92 27.87 22.00
C ARG A 13 2.02 26.82 22.21
N GLY A 14 1.76 25.80 23.02
CA GLY A 14 2.69 24.69 23.22
C GLY A 14 2.93 23.89 21.94
N GLY A 15 1.85 23.59 21.19
CA GLY A 15 1.93 22.92 19.89
C GLY A 15 2.72 23.72 18.84
N LEU A 16 2.46 25.03 18.71
CA LEU A 16 3.20 25.89 17.78
C LEU A 16 4.69 25.95 18.14
N ARG A 17 5.01 26.11 19.43
CA ARG A 17 6.41 26.14 19.89
C ARG A 17 7.13 24.82 19.60
N PHE A 18 6.46 23.70 19.80
CA PHE A 18 7.00 22.38 19.48
C PHE A 18 7.23 22.18 17.98
N ALA A 19 6.29 22.61 17.13
CA ALA A 19 6.48 22.57 15.68
C ALA A 19 7.64 23.48 15.23
N ALA A 20 7.77 24.68 15.82
CA ALA A 20 8.85 25.60 15.52
C ALA A 20 10.25 25.03 15.84
N GLN A 21 10.37 24.21 16.90
CA GLN A 21 11.62 23.50 17.23
C GLN A 21 12.03 22.47 16.16
N ARG A 22 11.07 21.97 15.38
CA ARG A 22 11.29 20.99 14.30
C ARG A 22 11.32 21.62 12.91
N SER A 23 11.26 22.95 12.83
CA SER A 23 11.17 23.71 11.57
C SER A 23 12.27 23.38 10.56
N HIS A 24 13.53 23.24 11.01
CA HIS A 24 14.65 22.82 10.16
C HIS A 24 14.40 21.46 9.49
N GLN A 25 13.88 20.48 10.25
CA GLN A 25 13.66 19.12 9.77
C GLN A 25 12.47 19.06 8.80
N ILE A 26 11.42 19.82 9.10
CA ILE A 26 10.26 19.98 8.22
C ILE A 26 10.67 20.66 6.91
N PHE A 27 11.50 21.71 6.98
CA PHE A 27 12.01 22.38 5.79
C PHE A 27 12.86 21.45 4.92
N ALA A 28 13.79 20.71 5.52
CA ALA A 28 14.61 19.74 4.82
C ALA A 28 13.75 18.63 4.18
N TRP A 29 12.71 18.18 4.87
CA TRP A 29 11.71 17.26 4.33
C TRP A 29 10.97 17.85 3.13
N SER A 30 10.51 19.10 3.21
CA SER A 30 9.83 19.77 2.10
C SER A 30 10.69 19.85 0.84
N VAL A 31 11.99 20.15 0.98
CA VAL A 31 12.93 20.17 -0.14
C VAL A 31 13.05 18.78 -0.78
N LEU A 32 13.21 17.74 0.04
CA LEU A 32 13.29 16.36 -0.44
C LEU A 32 11.99 15.94 -1.15
N ALA A 33 10.85 16.19 -0.54
CA ALA A 33 9.54 15.87 -1.10
C ALA A 33 9.27 16.61 -2.42
N ALA A 34 9.63 17.89 -2.51
CA ALA A 34 9.54 18.65 -3.74
C ALA A 34 10.45 18.08 -4.85
N THR A 35 11.67 17.68 -4.50
CA THR A 35 12.62 17.06 -5.44
C THR A 35 12.05 15.76 -6.01
N VAL A 36 11.51 14.89 -5.14
CA VAL A 36 10.92 13.62 -5.59
C VAL A 36 9.64 13.86 -6.39
N GLY A 37 8.80 14.81 -5.99
CA GLY A 37 7.61 15.19 -6.75
C GLY A 37 7.94 15.67 -8.17
N LEU A 38 9.01 16.47 -8.32
CA LEU A 38 9.49 16.91 -9.63
C LEU A 38 9.97 15.72 -10.48
N VAL A 39 10.71 14.79 -9.88
CA VAL A 39 11.17 13.56 -10.55
C VAL A 39 9.98 12.73 -11.03
N LEU A 40 8.97 12.51 -10.16
CA LEU A 40 7.76 11.77 -10.53
C LEU A 40 7.00 12.42 -11.69
N LYS A 41 6.92 13.77 -11.69
CA LYS A 41 6.31 14.52 -12.78
C LYS A 41 7.08 14.36 -14.10
N ILE A 42 8.41 14.37 -14.07
CA ILE A 42 9.23 14.13 -15.27
C ILE A 42 9.04 12.68 -15.77
N LEU A 43 8.88 11.72 -14.85
CA LEU A 43 8.62 10.33 -15.20
C LEU A 43 7.24 10.13 -15.83
N GLU A 44 6.23 10.88 -15.40
CA GLU A 44 4.90 10.89 -16.01
C GLU A 44 4.94 11.20 -17.50
N ASP A 45 5.71 12.21 -17.88
CA ASP A 45 5.86 12.61 -19.28
C ASP A 45 6.56 11.54 -20.15
N ARG A 46 7.37 10.65 -19.54
CA ARG A 46 8.15 9.62 -20.26
C ARG A 46 7.55 8.22 -20.23
N LEU A 47 6.96 7.84 -19.11
CA LEU A 47 6.47 6.49 -18.83
C LEU A 47 4.94 6.40 -18.91
N GLY A 48 4.26 7.53 -19.06
CA GLY A 48 2.80 7.64 -19.11
C GLY A 48 2.15 7.72 -17.73
N SER A 49 0.93 8.27 -17.70
CA SER A 49 0.15 8.56 -16.49
C SER A 49 -0.15 7.34 -15.62
N LEU A 50 -0.21 6.14 -16.22
CA LEU A 50 -0.45 4.90 -15.48
C LEU A 50 0.75 4.54 -14.59
N VAL A 51 1.97 4.57 -15.15
CA VAL A 51 3.19 4.17 -14.43
C VAL A 51 3.58 5.23 -13.40
N SER A 52 3.50 6.51 -13.75
CA SER A 52 3.73 7.59 -12.78
C SER A 52 2.69 7.63 -11.68
N GLY A 53 1.42 7.32 -12.00
CA GLY A 53 0.35 7.19 -11.01
C GLY A 53 0.65 6.11 -9.97
N LEU A 54 1.15 4.94 -10.41
CA LEU A 54 1.58 3.88 -9.51
C LEU A 54 2.79 4.27 -8.65
N LEU A 55 3.79 4.93 -9.24
CA LEU A 55 4.96 5.41 -8.49
C LEU A 55 4.58 6.51 -7.49
N GLY A 56 3.69 7.42 -7.86
CA GLY A 56 3.14 8.44 -6.97
C GLY A 56 2.32 7.85 -5.83
N PHE A 57 1.55 6.79 -6.11
CA PHE A 57 0.83 6.04 -5.08
C PHE A 57 1.81 5.36 -4.10
N ALA A 58 2.84 4.68 -4.61
CA ALA A 58 3.86 4.06 -3.79
C ALA A 58 4.62 5.09 -2.92
N TRP A 59 4.92 6.26 -3.48
CA TRP A 59 5.50 7.39 -2.75
C TRP A 59 4.58 7.90 -1.64
N SER A 60 3.30 8.12 -1.93
CA SER A 60 2.30 8.53 -0.93
C SER A 60 2.24 7.58 0.26
N ILE A 61 2.24 6.27 -0.01
CA ILE A 61 2.34 5.24 1.03
C ILE A 61 3.63 5.41 1.81
N ALA A 62 4.79 5.37 1.16
CA ALA A 62 6.10 5.44 1.82
C ALA A 62 6.26 6.66 2.74
N THR A 63 5.62 7.78 2.39
CA THR A 63 5.72 9.05 3.12
C THR A 63 4.69 9.25 4.22
N TYR A 64 3.71 8.36 4.36
CA TYR A 64 2.56 8.52 5.25
C TYR A 64 2.94 8.81 6.72
N PHE A 65 3.97 8.14 7.24
CA PHE A 65 4.41 8.30 8.63
C PHE A 65 5.60 9.23 8.81
N VAL A 66 6.10 9.89 7.76
CA VAL A 66 7.30 10.73 7.86
C VAL A 66 7.09 11.90 8.82
N LEU A 67 5.98 12.62 8.69
CA LEU A 67 5.66 13.76 9.57
C LEU A 67 5.54 13.34 11.05
N PRO A 68 4.77 12.29 11.40
CA PRO A 68 4.79 11.73 12.74
C PRO A 68 6.19 11.37 13.24
N VAL A 69 7.00 10.67 12.44
CA VAL A 69 8.35 10.26 12.84
C VAL A 69 9.25 11.47 13.11
N ILE A 70 9.20 12.50 12.27
CA ILE A 70 9.94 13.76 12.52
C ILE A 70 9.46 14.41 13.82
N ALA A 71 8.15 14.42 14.08
CA ALA A 71 7.58 15.04 15.27
C ALA A 71 7.93 14.28 16.56
N TYR A 72 7.87 12.94 16.56
CA TYR A 72 8.08 12.11 17.75
C TYR A 72 9.55 11.80 17.99
N ASP A 73 10.26 11.35 16.95
CA ASP A 73 11.61 10.82 17.08
C ASP A 73 12.67 11.88 16.73
N GLY A 74 12.26 12.98 16.09
CA GLY A 74 13.18 14.05 15.74
C GLY A 74 14.24 13.60 14.75
N LEU A 75 13.93 12.65 13.87
CA LEU A 75 14.84 12.16 12.84
C LEU A 75 14.96 13.15 11.68
N GLY A 76 16.10 13.10 10.98
CA GLY A 76 16.29 13.80 9.71
C GLY A 76 15.37 13.24 8.61
N PRO A 77 15.16 13.98 7.50
CA PRO A 77 14.17 13.63 6.48
C PRO A 77 14.40 12.25 5.83
N VAL A 78 15.66 11.87 5.59
CA VAL A 78 16.01 10.56 5.01
C VAL A 78 15.75 9.43 6.01
N ASP A 79 16.14 9.62 7.26
CA ASP A 79 15.95 8.62 8.32
C ASP A 79 14.48 8.47 8.68
N ALA A 80 13.72 9.56 8.66
CA ALA A 80 12.28 9.54 8.84
C ALA A 80 11.57 8.79 7.72
N LEU A 81 12.02 8.94 6.47
CA LEU A 81 11.51 8.15 5.34
C LEU A 81 11.83 6.66 5.49
N ARG A 82 13.05 6.31 5.93
CA ARG A 82 13.45 4.93 6.22
C ARG A 82 12.63 4.31 7.34
N ALA A 83 12.38 5.06 8.42
CA ALA A 83 11.57 4.59 9.54
C ALA A 83 10.09 4.43 9.13
N SER A 84 9.55 5.35 8.33
CA SER A 84 8.19 5.27 7.77
C SER A 84 8.04 4.03 6.87
N SER A 85 8.95 3.85 5.91
CA SER A 85 8.90 2.71 4.99
C SER A 85 9.12 1.37 5.69
N ARG A 86 9.99 1.31 6.70
CA ARG A 86 10.16 0.13 7.57
C ARG A 86 8.88 -0.19 8.33
N THR A 87 8.28 0.81 8.99
CA THR A 87 7.02 0.63 9.75
C THR A 87 5.90 0.12 8.83
N ILE A 88 5.78 0.67 7.63
CA ILE A 88 4.82 0.20 6.64
C ILE A 88 5.14 -1.23 6.22
N ARG A 89 6.40 -1.53 5.90
CA ARG A 89 6.80 -2.88 5.49
C ARG A 89 6.52 -3.93 6.57
N GLU A 90 6.79 -3.62 7.83
CA GLU A 90 6.51 -4.52 8.96
C GLU A 90 5.01 -4.70 9.17
N ARG A 91 4.25 -3.60 9.25
CA ARG A 91 2.80 -3.65 9.54
C ARG A 91 1.96 -4.13 8.38
N TRP A 92 2.34 -3.77 7.16
CA TRP A 92 1.70 -4.29 5.96
C TRP A 92 2.16 -5.71 5.67
N GLY A 93 3.43 -6.07 5.93
CA GLY A 93 3.92 -7.44 5.79
C GLY A 93 3.05 -8.46 6.54
N ASP A 94 2.66 -8.14 7.77
CA ASP A 94 1.75 -8.98 8.57
C ASP A 94 0.31 -8.99 8.02
N ALA A 95 -0.19 -7.87 7.48
CA ALA A 95 -1.50 -7.79 6.83
C ALA A 95 -1.53 -8.41 5.41
N VAL A 96 -0.36 -8.61 4.81
CA VAL A 96 -0.15 -9.09 3.43
C VAL A 96 -0.22 -10.61 3.32
N GLY A 97 -0.28 -11.34 4.44
CA GLY A 97 -0.27 -12.81 4.51
C GLY A 97 -1.10 -13.50 3.42
N ALA A 98 -2.30 -13.05 3.09
CA ALA A 98 -3.02 -13.60 1.93
C ALA A 98 -4.07 -12.68 1.30
N GLY A 99 -4.65 -11.77 2.09
CA GLY A 99 -5.72 -10.89 1.60
C GLY A 99 -5.22 -9.83 0.59
N PHE A 100 -4.01 -9.29 0.81
CA PHE A 100 -3.47 -8.22 -0.03
C PHE A 100 -2.94 -8.70 -1.38
N SER A 101 -2.26 -9.86 -1.44
CA SER A 101 -1.76 -10.43 -2.70
C SER A 101 -2.90 -10.80 -3.64
N LEU A 102 -3.97 -11.38 -3.10
CA LEU A 102 -5.21 -11.67 -3.85
C LEU A 102 -5.90 -10.38 -4.31
N GLY A 103 -5.98 -9.35 -3.46
CA GLY A 103 -6.55 -8.05 -3.83
C GLY A 103 -5.74 -7.32 -4.90
N LEU A 104 -4.41 -7.35 -4.81
CA LEU A 104 -3.49 -6.79 -5.81
C LEU A 104 -3.63 -7.51 -7.15
N PHE A 105 -3.80 -8.83 -7.15
CA PHE A 105 -4.03 -9.61 -8.37
C PHE A 105 -5.32 -9.17 -9.07
N VAL A 106 -6.39 -8.93 -8.32
CA VAL A 106 -7.67 -8.41 -8.88
C VAL A 106 -7.47 -7.02 -9.46
N LEU A 107 -6.76 -6.14 -8.75
CA LEU A 107 -6.47 -4.79 -9.23
C LEU A 107 -5.71 -4.82 -10.56
N VAL A 108 -4.67 -5.63 -10.66
CA VAL A 108 -3.89 -5.82 -11.90
C VAL A 108 -4.78 -6.38 -13.01
N GLY A 109 -5.59 -7.40 -12.72
CA GLY A 109 -6.51 -7.97 -13.70
C GLY A 109 -7.56 -6.97 -14.21
N ILE A 110 -8.06 -6.08 -13.36
CA ILE A 110 -8.96 -4.97 -13.76
C ILE A 110 -8.23 -4.00 -14.70
N VAL A 111 -7.01 -3.59 -14.36
CA VAL A 111 -6.21 -2.71 -15.23
C VAL A 111 -5.96 -3.37 -16.59
N CYS A 112 -5.59 -4.66 -16.61
CA CYS A 112 -5.44 -5.42 -17.85
C CYS A 112 -6.74 -5.51 -18.66
N ALA A 113 -7.89 -5.71 -18.00
CA ALA A 113 -9.20 -5.74 -18.64
C ALA A 113 -9.53 -4.39 -19.30
N ILE A 114 -9.27 -3.27 -18.61
CA ILE A 114 -9.49 -1.92 -19.13
C ILE A 114 -8.56 -1.64 -20.32
N VAL A 115 -7.26 -1.88 -20.17
CA VAL A 115 -6.26 -1.61 -21.23
C VAL A 115 -6.52 -2.49 -22.45
N GLY A 116 -6.72 -3.80 -22.25
CA GLY A 116 -7.02 -4.74 -23.34
C GLY A 116 -8.35 -4.44 -24.02
N GLY A 117 -9.38 -4.11 -23.24
CA GLY A 117 -10.70 -3.72 -23.76
C GLY A 117 -10.65 -2.42 -24.57
N LEU A 118 -9.93 -1.40 -24.08
CA LEU A 118 -9.73 -0.14 -24.81
C LEU A 118 -8.92 -0.37 -26.10
N ALA A 119 -7.82 -1.13 -26.04
CA ALA A 119 -6.99 -1.44 -27.19
C ALA A 119 -7.79 -2.11 -28.32
N ALA A 120 -8.62 -3.11 -27.99
CA ALA A 120 -9.51 -3.76 -28.95
C ALA A 120 -10.69 -2.88 -29.37
N GLY A 121 -11.14 -1.98 -28.48
CA GLY A 121 -12.21 -1.01 -28.75
C GLY A 121 -11.86 0.01 -29.83
N PHE A 122 -10.58 0.36 -29.99
CA PHE A 122 -10.11 1.21 -31.09
C PHE A 122 -10.32 0.58 -32.47
N VAL A 123 -10.38 -0.76 -32.56
CA VAL A 123 -10.65 -1.49 -33.81
C VAL A 123 -12.15 -1.69 -34.01
N HIS A 124 -12.84 -2.21 -32.98
CA HIS A 124 -14.30 -2.36 -33.00
C HIS A 124 -14.86 -2.24 -31.57
N PRO A 125 -15.76 -1.27 -31.28
CA PRO A 125 -16.25 -1.02 -29.93
C PRO A 125 -16.87 -2.24 -29.25
N GLY A 126 -17.67 -3.03 -29.99
CA GLY A 126 -18.28 -4.26 -29.45
C GLY A 126 -17.28 -5.36 -29.11
N MET A 127 -16.15 -5.41 -29.82
CA MET A 127 -15.08 -6.38 -29.56
C MET A 127 -14.27 -5.97 -28.32
N GLY A 128 -14.03 -4.67 -28.15
CA GLY A 128 -13.41 -4.12 -26.96
C GLY A 128 -14.17 -4.45 -25.67
N VAL A 129 -15.48 -4.25 -25.68
CA VAL A 129 -16.35 -4.60 -24.54
C VAL A 129 -16.30 -6.10 -24.25
N ALA A 130 -16.41 -6.94 -25.29
CA ALA A 130 -16.37 -8.39 -25.12
C ALA A 130 -15.04 -8.89 -24.52
N ILE A 131 -13.91 -8.38 -25.01
CA ILE A 131 -12.58 -8.78 -24.54
C ILE A 131 -12.32 -8.26 -23.12
N GLY A 132 -12.64 -6.99 -22.84
CA GLY A 132 -12.49 -6.43 -21.50
C GLY A 132 -13.33 -7.19 -20.47
N PHE A 133 -14.59 -7.52 -20.81
CA PHE A 133 -15.45 -8.31 -19.95
C PHE A 133 -14.94 -9.74 -19.74
N ALA A 134 -14.40 -10.38 -20.78
CA ALA A 134 -13.82 -11.72 -20.67
C ALA A 134 -12.59 -11.75 -19.74
N ILE A 135 -11.67 -10.78 -19.87
CA ILE A 135 -10.49 -10.67 -18.99
C ILE A 135 -10.93 -10.39 -17.54
N PHE A 136 -11.93 -9.54 -17.36
CA PHE A 136 -12.49 -9.25 -16.05
C PHE A 136 -13.09 -10.51 -15.39
N LEU A 137 -13.92 -11.27 -16.12
CA LEU A 137 -14.48 -12.52 -15.61
C LEU A 137 -13.40 -13.55 -15.26
N LEU A 138 -12.40 -13.70 -16.13
CA LEU A 138 -11.28 -14.61 -15.89
C LEU A 138 -10.54 -14.26 -14.58
N THR A 139 -10.31 -12.97 -14.35
CA THR A 139 -9.70 -12.47 -13.11
C THR A 139 -10.53 -12.84 -11.88
N LEU A 140 -11.85 -12.68 -11.94
CA LEU A 140 -12.75 -13.04 -10.83
C LEU A 140 -12.74 -14.54 -10.54
N VAL A 141 -12.74 -15.38 -11.58
CA VAL A 141 -12.71 -16.84 -11.44
C VAL A 141 -11.41 -17.29 -10.78
N ILE A 142 -10.26 -16.79 -11.26
CA ILE A 142 -8.95 -17.13 -10.70
C ILE A 142 -8.87 -16.68 -9.23
N ASN A 143 -9.34 -15.47 -8.92
CA ASN A 143 -9.33 -14.96 -7.55
C ASN A 143 -10.24 -15.80 -6.62
N GLY A 144 -11.44 -16.14 -7.07
CA GLY A 144 -12.37 -17.00 -6.32
C GLY A 144 -11.78 -18.39 -6.05
N ALA A 145 -11.14 -18.99 -7.05
CA ALA A 145 -10.45 -20.27 -6.90
C ALA A 145 -9.29 -20.16 -5.90
N ALA A 146 -8.45 -19.13 -6.02
CA ALA A 146 -7.32 -18.91 -5.12
C ALA A 146 -7.78 -18.70 -3.67
N ARG A 147 -8.87 -17.95 -3.45
CA ARG A 147 -9.47 -17.75 -2.12
C ARG A 147 -10.01 -19.06 -1.54
N ASN A 148 -10.64 -19.90 -2.36
CA ASN A 148 -11.13 -21.21 -1.91
C ASN A 148 -9.98 -22.17 -1.56
N ILE A 149 -8.91 -22.20 -2.36
CA ILE A 149 -7.71 -22.98 -2.06
C ILE A 149 -7.08 -22.49 -0.75
N PHE A 150 -6.98 -21.17 -0.57
CA PHE A 150 -6.44 -20.59 0.65
C PHE A 150 -7.29 -20.94 1.89
N LEU A 151 -8.62 -20.89 1.79
CA LEU A 151 -9.53 -21.33 2.86
C LEU A 151 -9.37 -22.82 3.16
N ALA A 152 -9.21 -23.67 2.14
CA ALA A 152 -8.97 -25.10 2.33
C ALA A 152 -7.63 -25.35 3.03
N ALA A 153 -6.57 -24.63 2.64
CA ALA A 153 -5.26 -24.71 3.29
C ALA A 153 -5.31 -24.24 4.75
N ALA A 154 -5.99 -23.13 5.04
CA ALA A 154 -6.19 -22.64 6.40
C ALA A 154 -7.01 -23.63 7.25
N TYR A 155 -8.04 -24.27 6.67
CA TYR A 155 -8.79 -25.33 7.36
C TYR A 155 -7.92 -26.55 7.64
N GLN A 156 -7.09 -26.98 6.70
CA GLN A 156 -6.20 -28.13 6.91
C GLN A 156 -5.14 -27.85 7.99
N HIS A 157 -4.66 -26.60 8.05
CA HIS A 157 -3.72 -26.14 9.07
C HIS A 157 -4.28 -26.25 10.50
N THR A 158 -5.60 -26.04 10.71
CA THR A 158 -6.19 -26.22 12.06
C THR A 158 -6.19 -27.67 12.54
N HIS A 159 -6.04 -28.64 11.62
CA HIS A 159 -5.89 -30.07 11.93
C HIS A 159 -4.42 -30.51 12.06
N GLY A 160 -3.47 -29.56 12.00
CA GLY A 160 -2.04 -29.83 12.13
C GLY A 160 -1.31 -30.20 10.83
N ASP A 161 -2.05 -30.38 9.73
CA ASP A 161 -1.50 -30.74 8.42
C ASP A 161 -1.31 -29.49 7.53
N THR A 162 -0.22 -28.77 7.77
CA THR A 162 0.11 -27.57 6.97
C THR A 162 0.55 -27.98 5.55
N PRO A 163 -0.15 -27.55 4.48
CA PRO A 163 0.29 -27.87 3.12
C PRO A 163 1.65 -27.23 2.82
N GLN A 164 2.59 -27.98 2.23
CA GLN A 164 3.96 -27.51 1.92
C GLN A 164 4.02 -26.24 1.04
N ALA A 165 2.95 -25.97 0.29
CA ALA A 165 2.84 -24.79 -0.57
C ALA A 165 2.54 -23.49 0.21
N PHE A 166 2.20 -23.58 1.50
CA PHE A 166 1.84 -22.44 2.34
C PHE A 166 2.72 -22.39 3.59
N ASP A 167 3.09 -21.18 3.97
CA ASP A 167 3.83 -20.93 5.21
C ASP A 167 2.86 -20.90 6.40
N ALA A 168 3.23 -21.54 7.51
CA ALA A 168 2.38 -21.64 8.70
C ALA A 168 2.03 -20.26 9.26
N GLN A 169 3.01 -19.35 9.32
CA GLN A 169 2.81 -17.97 9.78
C GLN A 169 1.77 -17.20 8.95
N THR A 170 1.69 -17.49 7.65
CA THR A 170 0.71 -16.90 6.75
C THR A 170 -0.71 -17.39 7.01
N LEU A 171 -0.85 -18.69 7.31
CA LEU A 171 -2.15 -19.31 7.63
C LEU A 171 -2.61 -18.93 9.05
N ASP A 172 -1.67 -18.80 10.00
CA ASP A 172 -1.92 -18.31 11.36
C ASP A 172 -2.49 -16.89 11.36
N GLY A 173 -2.05 -16.03 10.44
CA GLY A 173 -2.55 -14.67 10.29
C GLY A 173 -4.03 -14.56 9.93
N VAL A 174 -4.67 -15.66 9.48
CA VAL A 174 -6.12 -15.74 9.23
C VAL A 174 -6.90 -15.84 10.54
N PHE A 175 -6.30 -16.41 11.57
CA PHE A 175 -6.94 -16.61 12.86
C PHE A 175 -6.65 -15.41 13.77
N VAL A 176 -7.71 -14.77 14.27
CA VAL A 176 -7.56 -13.70 15.26
C VAL A 176 -7.02 -14.32 16.55
N PRO A 177 -5.88 -13.88 17.10
CA PRO A 177 -5.37 -14.40 18.36
C PRO A 177 -6.42 -14.18 19.46
N LYS A 178 -6.85 -15.26 20.11
CA LYS A 178 -7.72 -15.18 21.28
C LYS A 178 -6.98 -14.41 22.38
N ARG A 179 -7.49 -13.24 22.74
CA ARG A 179 -7.06 -12.49 23.93
C ARG A 179 -7.64 -13.12 25.19
#